data_AF-A0A085MYS1-F1
#
_entry.id   AF-A0A085MYS1-F1
#
_cell.length_a   1.000
_cell.length_b   1.000
_cell.length_c   1.000
_cell.angle_alpha   90.00
_cell.angle_beta   90.00
_cell.angle_gamma   90.00
#
_symmetry.space_group_name_H-M   'P 1'
#
loop_
_entity.id
_entity.type
_entity.pdbx_description
1 polymer ?
#
loop_
_entity_poly.entity_id
_entity_poly.type
_entity_poly.pdbx_seq_one_letter_code
_entity_poly.pdbx_strand_id
1 'polypeptide(L)'
;MLYADDVVLTAESREELEEKVITWKNRLELYSLKLKLRKTEYMEFGSQTPGTISVQEPLTKALTFKYLGSYLSYEGGVTTDVSAKIQTAWQKWKTLTGVLCDKKLPRKLKSKVYRTAIRPAVLYGSECWGITKKDEQRLSVMETTMLRRTIGISKLEHIPNERIRLSMGVAPTVDKVREKRLRRFGHVLRREDNHPPKRLLLHTEIEGKSPRGRPKLRWTDKVHTDLRQLCLTPDQAHDRCTWENITRAADPA
;
A
#
# COMPACT_ATOMS: atom_id res chain seq x y z
N MET A 1 -16.79 -4.82 -3.74
CA MET A 1 -15.89 -5.52 -2.79
C MET A 1 -16.55 -5.52 -1.42
N LEU A 2 -16.47 -6.62 -0.67
CA LEU A 2 -17.16 -6.82 0.60
C LEU A 2 -16.17 -7.36 1.63
N TYR A 3 -16.17 -6.78 2.83
CA TYR A 3 -15.44 -7.31 3.97
C TYR A 3 -16.19 -6.98 5.25
N ALA A 4 -16.75 -7.97 5.93
CA ALA A 4 -17.66 -7.77 7.06
C ALA A 4 -18.76 -6.75 6.69
N ASP A 5 -18.85 -5.63 7.40
CA ASP A 5 -19.77 -4.52 7.17
C ASP A 5 -19.26 -3.49 6.15
N ASP A 6 -17.96 -3.51 5.80
CA ASP A 6 -17.34 -2.58 4.86
C ASP A 6 -17.59 -3.01 3.40
N VAL A 7 -18.42 -2.23 2.70
CA VAL A 7 -18.81 -2.45 1.30
C VAL A 7 -18.28 -1.33 0.41
N VAL A 8 -17.69 -1.70 -0.73
CA VAL A 8 -17.31 -0.78 -1.81
C VAL A 8 -18.02 -1.18 -3.10
N LEU A 9 -18.79 -0.25 -3.66
CA LEU A 9 -19.40 -0.35 -4.96
C LEU A 9 -18.57 0.43 -5.98
N THR A 10 -18.48 -0.09 -7.20
CA THR A 10 -17.75 0.52 -8.31
C THR A 10 -18.63 0.53 -9.54
N ALA A 11 -18.56 1.61 -10.31
CA ALA A 11 -19.32 1.85 -11.53
C ALA A 11 -18.48 2.74 -12.46
N GLU A 12 -18.81 2.74 -13.75
CA GLU A 12 -18.10 3.55 -14.75
C GLU A 12 -18.69 4.96 -14.84
N SER A 13 -19.97 5.12 -14.49
CA SER A 13 -20.65 6.40 -14.41
C SER A 13 -21.20 6.68 -13.01
N ARG A 14 -21.51 7.95 -12.75
CA ARG A 14 -22.12 8.36 -11.48
C ARG A 14 -23.53 7.84 -11.35
N GLU A 15 -24.28 7.87 -12.46
CA GLU A 15 -25.67 7.46 -12.55
C GLU A 15 -25.79 5.96 -12.25
N GLU A 16 -24.88 5.15 -12.80
CA GLU A 16 -24.80 3.71 -12.50
C GLU A 16 -24.42 3.47 -11.03
N LEU A 17 -23.52 4.28 -10.47
CA LEU A 17 -23.18 4.17 -9.05
C LEU A 17 -24.37 4.48 -8.15
N GLU A 18 -25.12 5.53 -8.47
CA GLU A 18 -26.33 5.93 -7.76
C GLU A 18 -27.40 4.84 -7.79
N GLU A 19 -27.68 4.26 -8.96
CA GLU A 19 -28.59 3.13 -9.11
C GLU A 19 -28.16 1.92 -8.27
N LYS A 20 -26.85 1.59 -8.29
CA LYS A 20 -26.29 0.49 -7.49
C LYS A 20 -26.44 0.75 -5.99
N VAL A 21 -26.21 1.96 -5.52
CA VAL A 21 -26.34 2.31 -4.10
C VAL A 21 -27.80 2.26 -3.67
N ILE A 22 -28.74 2.76 -4.48
CA ILE A 22 -30.18 2.69 -4.21
C ILE A 22 -30.63 1.22 -4.14
N THR A 23 -30.23 0.41 -5.12
CA THR A 23 -30.54 -1.02 -5.17
C THR A 23 -29.99 -1.74 -3.94
N TRP A 24 -28.75 -1.44 -3.55
CA TRP A 24 -28.12 -2.00 -2.36
C TRP A 24 -28.87 -1.62 -1.08
N LYS A 25 -29.24 -0.34 -0.93
CA LYS A 25 -30.03 0.15 0.20
C LYS A 25 -31.36 -0.59 0.31
N ASN A 26 -32.13 -0.65 -0.78
CA ASN A 26 -33.43 -1.33 -0.78
C ASN A 26 -33.28 -2.81 -0.43
N ARG A 27 -32.22 -3.46 -0.91
CA ARG A 27 -31.92 -4.85 -0.57
C ARG A 27 -31.58 -5.03 0.91
N LEU A 28 -30.83 -4.11 1.52
CA LEU A 28 -30.51 -4.13 2.95
C LEU A 28 -31.78 -3.99 3.80
N GLU A 29 -32.70 -3.10 3.42
CA GLU A 29 -33.95 -2.86 4.15
C GLU A 29 -34.82 -4.12 4.22
N LEU A 30 -34.83 -4.96 3.18
CA LEU A 30 -35.52 -6.26 3.20
C LEU A 30 -35.00 -7.21 4.29
N TYR A 31 -33.75 -7.06 4.70
CA TYR A 31 -33.13 -7.83 5.79
C TYR A 31 -33.07 -7.04 7.10
N SER A 32 -33.86 -5.97 7.24
CA SER A 32 -33.85 -5.08 8.40
C SER A 32 -32.49 -4.41 8.69
N LEU A 33 -31.64 -4.30 7.67
CA LEU A 33 -30.37 -3.58 7.74
C LEU A 33 -30.54 -2.17 7.17
N LYS A 34 -29.84 -1.19 7.75
CA LYS A 34 -29.90 0.21 7.32
C LYS A 34 -28.54 0.71 6.89
N LEU A 35 -28.49 1.36 5.73
CA LEU A 35 -27.30 2.05 5.25
C LEU A 35 -27.05 3.30 6.10
N LYS A 36 -25.85 3.42 6.67
CA LYS A 36 -25.47 4.60 7.46
C LYS A 36 -24.93 5.71 6.56
N LEU A 37 -25.84 6.52 6.02
CA LEU A 37 -25.54 7.57 5.04
C LEU A 37 -24.42 8.54 5.48
N ARG A 38 -24.38 8.92 6.76
CA ARG A 38 -23.29 9.76 7.32
C ARG A 38 -21.88 9.15 7.24
N LYS A 39 -21.77 7.83 7.11
CA LYS A 39 -20.49 7.12 6.91
C LYS A 39 -20.28 6.73 5.44
N THR A 40 -21.30 6.88 4.61
CA THR A 40 -21.25 6.51 3.20
C THR A 40 -20.76 7.69 2.40
N GLU A 41 -19.63 7.51 1.74
CA GLU A 41 -19.00 8.50 0.89
C GLU A 41 -18.88 7.91 -0.52
N TYR A 42 -18.82 8.78 -1.52
CA TYR A 42 -18.46 8.39 -2.88
C TYR A 42 -17.24 9.16 -3.35
N MET A 43 -16.48 8.59 -4.27
CA MET A 43 -15.28 9.19 -4.83
C MET A 43 -15.24 8.93 -6.33
N GLU A 44 -14.91 9.97 -7.09
CA GLU A 44 -14.65 9.87 -8.53
C GLU A 44 -13.16 9.77 -8.76
N PHE A 45 -12.70 8.72 -9.44
CA PHE A 45 -11.31 8.61 -9.84
C PHE A 45 -11.04 9.48 -11.07
N GLY A 46 -9.99 10.32 -11.00
CA GLY A 46 -9.59 11.21 -12.07
C GLY A 46 -10.34 12.55 -12.04
N SER A 47 -10.92 12.93 -13.17
CA SER A 47 -11.61 14.21 -13.34
C SER A 47 -12.80 14.32 -12.41
N GLN A 48 -12.89 15.43 -11.69
CA GLN A 48 -14.01 15.71 -10.81
C GLN A 48 -15.11 16.36 -11.64
N THR A 49 -16.28 15.74 -11.70
CA THR A 49 -17.44 16.30 -12.40
C THR A 49 -18.38 17.01 -11.42
N PRO A 50 -19.11 18.06 -11.86
CA PRO A 50 -20.13 18.70 -11.04
C PRO A 50 -21.31 17.75 -10.82
N GLY A 51 -22.00 17.88 -9.69
CA GLY A 51 -23.14 17.03 -9.29
C GLY A 51 -22.83 16.14 -8.08
N THR A 52 -23.86 15.46 -7.58
CA THR A 52 -23.79 14.61 -6.39
C THR A 52 -24.58 13.33 -6.57
N ILE A 53 -24.30 12.32 -5.76
CA ILE A 53 -25.12 11.11 -5.63
C ILE A 53 -26.11 11.33 -4.49
N SER A 54 -27.40 11.13 -4.75
CA SER A 54 -28.48 11.35 -3.80
C SER A 54 -29.36 10.11 -3.66
N VAL A 55 -29.20 9.40 -2.55
CA VAL A 55 -30.03 8.22 -2.23
C VAL A 55 -31.29 8.61 -1.45
N GLN A 56 -31.12 9.53 -0.49
CA GLN A 56 -32.16 10.09 0.39
C GLN A 56 -31.74 11.50 0.79
N GLU A 57 -30.49 11.61 1.21
CA GLU A 57 -29.74 12.85 1.36
C GLU A 57 -28.50 12.80 0.45
N PRO A 58 -27.92 13.95 0.08
CA PRO A 58 -26.68 14.00 -0.68
C PRO A 58 -25.54 13.26 0.03
N LEU A 59 -24.90 12.33 -0.67
CA LEU A 59 -23.70 11.68 -0.17
C LEU A 59 -22.51 12.63 -0.19
N THR A 60 -21.59 12.46 0.75
CA THR A 60 -20.36 13.25 0.79
C THR A 60 -19.42 12.79 -0.33
N LYS A 61 -19.02 13.73 -1.19
CA LYS A 61 -17.98 13.51 -2.20
C LYS A 61 -16.60 13.58 -1.55
N ALA A 62 -15.91 12.45 -1.48
CA ALA A 62 -14.57 12.36 -0.92
C ALA A 62 -13.48 12.50 -2.01
N LEU A 63 -12.37 13.16 -1.66
CA LEU A 63 -11.15 13.16 -2.48
C LEU A 63 -10.19 12.04 -2.10
N THR A 64 -10.32 11.54 -0.88
CA THR A 64 -9.53 10.43 -0.36
C THR A 64 -10.44 9.51 0.42
N PHE A 65 -10.37 8.22 0.13
CA PHE A 65 -11.22 7.21 0.73
C PHE A 65 -10.36 6.19 1.48
N LYS A 66 -10.76 5.80 2.70
CA LYS A 66 -10.06 4.76 3.48
C LYS A 66 -10.84 3.46 3.43
N TYR A 67 -10.22 2.41 2.90
CA TYR A 67 -10.80 1.06 2.87
C TYR A 67 -9.82 0.03 3.44
N LEU A 68 -10.27 -0.75 4.42
CA LEU A 68 -9.46 -1.80 5.09
C LEU A 68 -8.09 -1.32 5.56
N GLY A 69 -8.03 -0.06 6.01
CA GLY A 69 -6.82 0.58 6.49
C GLY A 69 -5.93 1.21 5.41
N SER A 70 -6.22 1.03 4.12
CA SER A 70 -5.48 1.65 3.01
C SER A 70 -6.21 2.86 2.44
N TYR A 71 -5.46 3.90 2.07
CA TYR A 71 -6.01 5.11 1.49
C TYR A 71 -5.96 5.10 -0.04
N LEU A 72 -7.11 5.38 -0.65
CA LEU A 72 -7.26 5.62 -2.07
C LEU A 72 -7.39 7.14 -2.27
N SER A 73 -6.70 7.67 -3.28
CA SER A 73 -6.83 9.06 -3.70
C SER A 73 -7.59 9.11 -5.01
N TYR A 74 -8.40 10.16 -5.21
CA TYR A 74 -9.06 10.44 -6.49
C TYR A 74 -8.05 10.50 -7.65
N GLU A 75 -6.80 10.91 -7.38
CA GLU A 75 -5.76 10.95 -8.40
C GLU A 75 -5.22 9.56 -8.78
N GLY A 76 -5.57 8.49 -8.06
CA GLY A 76 -5.04 7.14 -8.26
C GLY A 76 -3.60 6.93 -7.79
N GLY A 77 -3.01 7.91 -7.09
CA GLY A 77 -1.66 7.81 -6.55
C GLY A 77 -1.61 7.11 -5.18
N VAL A 78 -0.47 6.45 -4.88
CA VAL A 78 -0.26 5.73 -3.61
C VAL A 78 0.33 6.61 -2.50
N THR A 79 0.69 7.86 -2.81
CA THR A 79 1.35 8.81 -1.89
C THR A 79 0.59 8.98 -0.57
N THR A 80 -0.75 9.11 -0.63
CA THR A 80 -1.59 9.29 0.55
C THR A 80 -1.49 8.07 1.48
N ASP A 81 -1.56 6.86 0.91
CA ASP A 81 -1.45 5.62 1.69
C ASP A 81 -0.05 5.46 2.29
N VAL A 82 1.01 5.68 1.50
CA VAL A 82 2.40 5.65 1.98
C VAL A 82 2.58 6.61 3.16
N SER A 83 2.04 7.81 3.07
CA SER A 83 2.13 8.82 4.14
C SER A 83 1.39 8.38 5.40
N ALA A 84 0.20 7.80 5.25
CA ALA A 84 -0.57 7.26 6.36
C ALA A 84 0.13 6.07 7.05
N LYS A 85 0.77 5.18 6.28
CA LYS A 85 1.56 4.07 6.84
C LYS A 85 2.82 4.54 7.55
N ILE A 86 3.51 5.54 7.01
CA ILE A 86 4.65 6.19 7.67
C ILE A 86 4.20 6.79 9.02
N GLN A 87 3.05 7.48 9.05
CA GLN A 87 2.52 8.03 10.29
C GLN A 87 2.16 6.92 11.29
N THR A 88 1.52 5.85 10.84
CA THR A 88 1.18 4.68 11.68
C THR A 88 2.43 4.07 12.31
N ALA A 89 3.50 3.94 11.53
CA ALA A 89 4.77 3.43 12.04
C ALA A 89 5.44 4.39 13.02
N TRP A 90 5.34 5.71 12.81
CA TRP A 90 5.79 6.69 13.79
C TRP A 90 5.03 6.61 15.11
N GLN A 91 3.71 6.43 15.07
CA GLN A 91 2.93 6.22 16.29
C GLN A 91 3.37 4.94 17.01
N LYS A 92 3.56 3.85 16.28
CA LYS A 92 4.07 2.59 16.84
C LYS A 92 5.48 2.73 17.41
N TRP A 93 6.36 3.47 16.75
CA TRP A 93 7.71 3.75 17.24
C TRP A 93 7.65 4.58 18.53
N LYS A 94 6.78 5.59 18.59
CA LYS A 94 6.59 6.47 19.76
C LYS A 94 6.19 5.68 21.00
N THR A 95 5.25 4.73 20.87
CA THR A 95 4.82 3.89 22.00
C THR A 95 5.89 2.92 22.48
N LEU A 96 6.90 2.62 21.66
CA LEU A 96 7.97 1.67 21.95
C LEU A 96 9.30 2.35 22.33
N THR A 97 9.30 3.67 22.54
CA THR A 97 10.50 4.43 22.89
C THR A 97 11.17 3.96 24.18
N GLY A 98 10.40 3.48 25.16
CA GLY A 98 10.95 2.89 26.40
C GLY A 98 11.88 1.70 26.15
N VAL A 99 11.70 0.96 25.04
CA VAL A 99 12.59 -0.15 24.65
C VAL A 99 13.61 0.33 23.61
N LEU A 100 13.17 1.09 22.61
CA LEU A 100 14.00 1.49 21.48
C LEU A 100 15.06 2.51 21.87
N CYS A 101 14.77 3.42 22.80
CA CYS A 101 15.69 4.49 23.22
C CYS A 101 16.48 4.14 24.49
N ASP A 102 16.19 3.01 25.17
CA ASP A 102 16.92 2.60 26.37
C ASP A 102 18.36 2.18 26.02
N LYS A 103 19.36 2.86 26.59
CA LYS A 103 20.78 2.60 26.35
C LYS A 103 21.24 1.25 26.93
N LYS A 104 20.54 0.71 27.93
CA LYS A 104 20.87 -0.57 28.57
C LYS A 104 20.49 -1.77 27.72
N LEU A 105 19.54 -1.62 26.80
CA LEU A 105 19.05 -2.73 26.00
C LEU A 105 19.95 -3.00 24.78
N PRO A 106 20.21 -4.29 24.47
CA PRO A 106 21.09 -4.66 23.38
C PRO A 106 20.49 -4.28 22.03
N ARG A 107 21.34 -3.85 21.09
CA ARG A 107 20.93 -3.48 19.72
C ARG A 107 20.15 -4.58 19.02
N LYS A 108 20.52 -5.85 19.23
CA LYS A 108 19.82 -7.02 18.67
C LYS A 108 18.34 -7.07 19.09
N LEU A 109 18.03 -6.74 20.35
CA LEU A 109 16.65 -6.69 20.84
C LEU A 109 15.89 -5.53 20.19
N LYS A 110 16.47 -4.33 20.14
CA LYS A 110 15.87 -3.16 19.50
C LYS A 110 15.59 -3.40 18.01
N SER A 111 16.53 -4.04 17.33
CA SER A 111 16.38 -4.49 15.95
C SER A 111 15.22 -5.46 15.79
N LYS A 112 15.08 -6.45 16.69
CA LYS A 112 13.96 -7.39 16.67
C LYS A 112 12.63 -6.64 16.82
N VAL A 113 12.52 -5.72 17.77
CA VAL A 113 11.31 -4.88 17.98
C VAL A 113 10.98 -4.06 16.73
N TYR A 114 11.98 -3.44 16.10
CA TYR A 114 11.76 -2.71 14.84
C TYR A 114 11.20 -3.64 13.75
N ARG A 115 11.82 -4.81 13.55
CA ARG A 115 11.42 -5.79 12.52
C ARG A 115 10.03 -6.38 12.75
N THR A 116 9.64 -6.61 14.01
CA THR A 116 8.39 -7.31 14.34
C THR A 116 7.21 -6.39 14.65
N ALA A 117 7.44 -5.16 15.11
CA ALA A 117 6.35 -4.28 15.52
C ALA A 117 6.19 -3.05 14.61
N ILE A 118 7.30 -2.44 14.17
CA ILE A 118 7.27 -1.16 13.45
C ILE A 118 7.23 -1.38 11.95
N ARG A 119 8.14 -2.20 11.42
CA ARG A 119 8.21 -2.45 9.98
C ARG A 119 6.90 -3.04 9.42
N PRO A 120 6.21 -4.00 10.08
CA PRO A 120 4.94 -4.51 9.58
C PRO A 120 3.84 -3.44 9.49
N ALA A 121 3.85 -2.43 10.36
CA ALA A 121 2.90 -1.33 10.31
C ALA A 121 3.07 -0.47 9.04
N VAL A 122 4.30 -0.32 8.55
CA VAL A 122 4.59 0.35 7.27
C VAL A 122 4.22 -0.54 6.09
N LEU A 123 4.54 -1.83 6.19
CA LEU A 123 4.42 -2.79 5.09
C LEU A 123 3.00 -3.33 4.86
N TYR A 124 2.04 -2.96 5.70
CA TYR A 124 0.65 -3.40 5.50
C TYR A 124 0.09 -2.79 4.21
N GLY A 125 -0.40 -3.64 3.30
CA GLY A 125 -0.94 -3.23 2.00
C GLY A 125 0.08 -2.79 0.96
N SER A 126 1.38 -2.85 1.26
CA SER A 126 2.43 -2.34 0.36
C SER A 126 2.63 -3.19 -0.89
N GLU A 127 2.15 -4.43 -0.90
CA GLU A 127 2.10 -5.30 -2.08
C GLU A 127 1.35 -4.69 -3.26
N CYS A 128 0.40 -3.77 -3.02
CA CYS A 128 -0.40 -3.11 -4.04
C CYS A 128 0.18 -1.76 -4.48
N TRP A 129 1.33 -1.33 -3.95
CA TRP A 129 1.85 0.01 -4.23
C TRP A 129 2.69 0.09 -5.51
N GLY A 130 2.32 0.98 -6.42
CA GLY A 130 3.21 1.51 -7.47
C GLY A 130 4.01 2.72 -6.95
N ILE A 131 4.93 2.51 -6.01
CA ILE A 131 5.66 3.63 -5.36
C ILE A 131 6.55 4.40 -6.35
N THR A 132 6.53 5.73 -6.25
CA THR A 132 7.45 6.60 -7.00
C THR A 132 8.82 6.69 -6.30
N LYS A 133 9.82 7.27 -6.98
CA LYS A 133 11.13 7.56 -6.35
C LYS A 133 11.02 8.49 -5.15
N LYS A 134 10.05 9.41 -5.16
CA LYS A 134 9.78 10.31 -4.03
C LYS A 134 9.24 9.54 -2.83
N ASP A 135 8.41 8.53 -3.07
CA ASP A 135 7.85 7.68 -2.02
C ASP A 135 8.88 6.70 -1.46
N GLU A 136 9.74 6.13 -2.32
CA GLU A 136 10.93 5.36 -1.90
C GLU A 136 11.81 6.20 -0.96
N GLN A 137 12.07 7.46 -1.31
CA GLN A 137 12.85 8.38 -0.49
C GLN A 137 12.17 8.65 0.86
N ARG A 138 10.86 8.87 0.89
CA ARG A 138 10.10 9.06 2.14
C ARG A 138 10.20 7.85 3.07
N LEU A 139 10.06 6.63 2.53
CA LEU A 139 10.22 5.39 3.29
C LEU A 139 11.65 5.24 3.83
N SER A 140 12.66 5.52 3.00
CA SER A 140 14.08 5.48 3.39
C SER A 140 14.40 6.50 4.49
N VAL A 141 13.86 7.72 4.40
CA VAL A 141 14.03 8.78 5.40
C VAL A 141 13.35 8.38 6.71
N MET A 142 12.12 7.87 6.68
CA MET A 142 11.42 7.38 7.86
C MET A 142 12.26 6.31 8.57
N GLU A 143 12.64 5.25 7.85
CA GLU A 143 13.41 4.13 8.39
C GLU A 143 14.71 4.60 9.02
N THR A 144 15.54 5.32 8.26
CA THR A 144 16.87 5.73 8.73
C THR A 144 16.77 6.70 9.91
N THR A 145 15.76 7.56 9.96
CA THR A 145 15.53 8.45 11.10
C THR A 145 15.14 7.66 12.35
N MET A 146 14.22 6.69 12.24
CA MET A 146 13.85 5.82 13.36
C MET A 146 15.04 4.99 13.87
N LEU A 147 15.81 4.38 12.96
CA LEU A 147 16.97 3.55 13.33
C LEU A 147 18.05 4.39 14.02
N ARG A 148 18.38 5.57 13.48
CA ARG A 148 19.35 6.50 14.10
C ARG A 148 18.94 6.88 15.52
N ARG A 149 17.68 7.28 15.73
CA ARG A 149 17.16 7.62 17.06
C ARG A 149 17.21 6.43 18.02
N THR A 150 16.97 5.22 17.52
CA THR A 150 17.01 3.98 18.31
C THR A 150 18.43 3.65 18.83
N ILE A 151 19.47 3.97 18.05
CA ILE A 151 20.87 3.72 18.45
C ILE A 151 21.60 4.97 18.96
N GLY A 152 20.91 6.12 19.03
CA GLY A 152 21.46 7.37 19.56
C GLY A 152 22.46 8.07 18.64
N ILE A 153 22.40 7.83 17.33
CA ILE A 153 23.33 8.44 16.35
C ILE A 153 22.69 9.69 15.74
N SER A 154 23.42 10.80 15.79
CA SER A 154 23.04 12.07 15.17
C SER A 154 23.23 12.04 13.65
N LYS A 155 22.53 12.94 12.95
CA LYS A 155 22.80 13.19 11.52
C LYS A 155 24.14 13.91 11.31
N LEU A 156 24.61 14.65 12.31
CA LEU A 156 25.87 15.40 12.29
C LEU A 156 27.11 14.48 12.30
N GLU A 157 26.93 13.22 12.67
CA GLU A 157 28.03 12.24 12.63
C GLU A 157 28.33 11.74 11.21
N HIS A 158 27.56 12.16 10.20
CA HIS A 158 27.76 11.82 8.78
C HIS A 158 27.90 10.32 8.47
N ILE A 159 27.47 9.44 9.38
CA ILE A 159 27.51 7.98 9.19
C ILE A 159 26.60 7.61 8.02
N PRO A 160 27.05 6.80 7.04
CA PRO A 160 26.22 6.37 5.92
C PRO A 160 24.96 5.61 6.36
N ASN A 161 23.84 5.81 5.66
CA ASN A 161 22.56 5.16 5.98
C ASN A 161 22.63 3.62 5.89
N GLU A 162 23.44 3.10 4.96
CA GLU A 162 23.72 1.67 4.86
C GLU A 162 24.38 1.13 6.13
N ARG A 163 25.40 1.81 6.66
CA ARG A 163 26.05 1.42 7.91
C ARG A 163 25.08 1.41 9.10
N ILE A 164 24.13 2.35 9.15
CA ILE A 164 23.06 2.35 10.17
C ILE A 164 22.21 1.07 10.07
N ARG A 165 21.79 0.70 8.85
CA ARG A 165 20.99 -0.51 8.60
C ARG A 165 21.76 -1.78 8.94
N LEU A 166 23.01 -1.89 8.50
CA LEU A 166 23.88 -3.03 8.82
C LEU A 166 24.07 -3.16 10.34
N SER A 167 24.32 -2.06 11.04
CA SER A 167 24.49 -2.07 12.51
C SER A 167 23.24 -2.55 13.26
N MET A 168 22.08 -2.43 12.63
CA MET A 168 20.79 -2.88 13.14
C MET A 168 20.37 -4.23 12.56
N GLY A 169 21.11 -4.85 11.64
CA GLY A 169 20.73 -6.12 11.00
C GLY A 169 19.36 -6.03 10.32
N VAL A 170 19.12 -4.95 9.57
CA VAL A 170 17.84 -4.67 8.91
C VAL A 170 18.04 -4.38 7.42
N ALA A 171 17.32 -5.11 6.57
CA ALA A 171 17.19 -4.79 5.16
C ALA A 171 16.42 -3.48 4.96
N PRO A 172 16.72 -2.71 3.88
CA PRO A 172 15.97 -1.51 3.54
C PRO A 172 14.47 -1.78 3.39
N THR A 173 13.65 -0.91 3.96
CA THR A 173 12.18 -1.02 3.91
C THR A 173 11.66 -0.99 2.46
N VAL A 174 12.33 -0.26 1.56
CA VAL A 174 11.98 -0.23 0.13
C VAL A 174 12.15 -1.61 -0.52
N ASP A 175 13.19 -2.35 -0.16
CA ASP A 175 13.39 -3.71 -0.67
C ASP A 175 12.34 -4.68 -0.13
N LYS A 176 11.89 -4.48 1.12
CA LYS A 176 10.76 -5.23 1.69
C LYS A 176 9.43 -4.93 1.00
N VAL A 177 9.21 -3.70 0.55
CA VAL A 177 8.05 -3.35 -0.28
C VAL A 177 8.14 -4.05 -1.65
N ARG A 178 9.32 -4.05 -2.28
CA ARG A 178 9.55 -4.78 -3.54
C ARG A 178 9.29 -6.28 -3.37
N GLU A 179 9.86 -6.90 -2.34
CA GLU A 179 9.65 -8.31 -2.00
C GLU A 179 8.15 -8.63 -1.92
N LYS A 180 7.36 -7.85 -1.16
CA LYS A 180 5.92 -8.05 -1.04
C LYS A 180 5.17 -7.91 -2.36
N ARG A 181 5.52 -6.89 -3.16
CA ARG A 181 4.91 -6.66 -4.48
C ARG A 181 5.21 -7.81 -5.44
N LEU A 182 6.45 -8.30 -5.50
CA LEU A 182 6.81 -9.45 -6.33
C LEU A 182 6.19 -10.76 -5.84
N ARG A 183 6.07 -10.97 -4.53
CA ARG A 183 5.34 -12.11 -3.97
C ARG A 183 3.87 -12.10 -4.40
N ARG A 184 3.22 -10.92 -4.36
CA ARG A 184 1.84 -10.76 -4.83
C ARG A 184 1.73 -10.98 -6.33
N PHE A 185 2.66 -10.46 -7.12
CA PHE A 185 2.71 -10.67 -8.56
C PHE A 185 2.83 -12.16 -8.91
N GLY A 186 3.78 -12.89 -8.31
CA GLY A 186 3.89 -14.32 -8.55
C GLY A 186 2.65 -15.11 -8.10
N HIS A 187 1.99 -14.69 -7.01
CA HIS A 187 0.70 -15.28 -6.62
C HIS A 187 -0.38 -15.04 -7.67
N VAL A 188 -0.46 -13.85 -8.26
CA VAL A 188 -1.41 -13.51 -9.33
C VAL A 188 -1.11 -14.32 -10.61
N LEU A 189 0.16 -14.42 -11.02
CA LEU A 189 0.55 -15.15 -12.22
C LEU A 189 0.16 -16.64 -12.17
N ARG A 190 0.28 -17.27 -11.00
CA ARG A 190 -0.07 -18.68 -10.81
C ARG A 190 -1.58 -18.97 -10.77
N ARG A 191 -2.44 -17.94 -10.82
CA ARG A 191 -3.89 -18.15 -10.95
C ARG A 191 -4.25 -18.42 -12.42
N GLU A 192 -5.42 -19.00 -12.63
CA GLU A 192 -6.04 -19.12 -13.96
C GLU A 192 -6.25 -17.73 -14.60
N ASP A 193 -6.19 -17.64 -15.93
CA ASP A 193 -6.25 -16.36 -16.67
C ASP A 193 -7.56 -15.60 -16.43
N ASN A 194 -8.67 -16.34 -16.28
CA ASN A 194 -9.99 -15.77 -15.98
C ASN A 194 -10.16 -15.37 -14.50
N HIS A 195 -9.20 -15.69 -13.63
CA HIS A 195 -9.30 -15.34 -12.22
C HIS A 195 -9.32 -13.81 -12.04
N PRO A 196 -10.26 -13.21 -11.27
CA PRO A 196 -10.52 -11.77 -11.37
C PRO A 196 -9.31 -10.86 -11.13
N PRO A 197 -8.45 -11.07 -10.11
CA PRO A 197 -7.17 -10.38 -9.97
C PRO A 197 -6.20 -10.49 -11.15
N LYS A 198 -6.11 -11.66 -11.82
CA LYS A 198 -5.19 -11.86 -12.94
C LYS A 198 -5.71 -11.13 -14.17
N ARG A 199 -7.00 -11.33 -14.47
CA ARG A 199 -7.72 -10.59 -15.51
C ARG A 199 -7.58 -9.08 -15.34
N LEU A 200 -7.92 -8.54 -14.16
CA LEU A 200 -7.87 -7.10 -13.90
C LEU A 200 -6.46 -6.52 -13.99
N LEU A 201 -5.46 -7.19 -13.42
CA LEU A 201 -4.11 -6.62 -13.31
C LEU A 201 -3.26 -6.83 -14.57
N LEU A 202 -3.49 -7.91 -15.32
CA LEU A 202 -2.63 -8.31 -16.44
C LEU A 202 -3.33 -8.28 -17.81
N HIS A 203 -4.66 -8.39 -17.86
CA HIS A 203 -5.40 -8.56 -19.12
C HIS A 203 -6.41 -7.43 -19.39
N THR A 204 -6.70 -6.57 -18.42
CA THR A 204 -7.59 -5.42 -18.63
C THR A 204 -6.81 -4.22 -19.13
N GLU A 205 -7.09 -3.81 -20.36
CA GLU A 205 -6.70 -2.50 -20.87
C GLU A 205 -7.73 -1.47 -20.39
N ILE A 206 -7.26 -0.43 -19.71
CA ILE A 206 -8.13 0.68 -19.30
C ILE A 206 -8.32 1.58 -20.52
N GLU A 207 -9.56 1.63 -21.03
CA GLU A 207 -9.92 2.51 -22.13
C GLU A 207 -9.67 3.99 -21.75
N GLY A 208 -9.04 4.73 -22.67
CA GLY A 208 -8.74 6.15 -22.49
C GLY A 208 -7.40 6.58 -23.08
N LYS A 209 -7.30 7.87 -23.41
CA LYS A 209 -6.04 8.45 -23.88
C LYS A 209 -5.15 8.77 -22.69
N SER A 210 -3.91 8.28 -22.71
CA SER A 210 -2.90 8.73 -21.73
C SER A 210 -2.68 10.23 -21.91
N PRO A 211 -2.69 11.03 -20.82
CA PRO A 211 -2.44 12.46 -20.91
C PRO A 211 -1.06 12.73 -21.53
N ARG A 212 -0.94 13.81 -22.31
CA ARG A 212 0.36 14.27 -22.84
C ARG A 212 1.31 14.58 -21.68
N GLY A 213 2.53 14.05 -21.75
CA GLY A 213 3.54 14.18 -20.70
C GLY A 213 3.90 12.82 -20.08
N ARG A 214 4.33 12.81 -18.81
CA ARG A 214 4.69 11.58 -18.09
C ARG A 214 3.42 10.91 -17.54
N PRO A 215 3.06 9.70 -18.02
CA PRO A 215 1.91 8.97 -17.47
C PRO A 215 2.11 8.64 -15.99
N LYS A 216 1.01 8.51 -15.26
CA LYS A 216 1.04 8.05 -13.86
C LYS A 216 1.59 6.62 -13.81
N LEU A 217 2.47 6.36 -12.85
CA LEU A 217 3.11 5.05 -12.67
C LEU A 217 2.06 4.01 -12.25
N ARG A 218 1.85 2.99 -13.08
CA ARG A 218 0.97 1.87 -12.75
C ARG A 218 1.69 0.88 -11.85
N TRP A 219 0.91 0.04 -11.16
CA TRP A 219 1.47 -1.05 -10.36
C TRP A 219 2.28 -2.03 -11.22
N THR A 220 1.78 -2.37 -12.42
CA THR A 220 2.46 -3.23 -13.40
C THR A 220 3.79 -2.64 -13.87
N ASP A 221 3.83 -1.34 -14.20
CA ASP A 221 5.08 -0.64 -14.56
C ASP A 221 6.14 -0.79 -13.47
N LYS A 222 5.71 -0.70 -12.21
CA LYS A 222 6.60 -0.85 -11.05
C LYS A 222 7.07 -2.30 -10.89
N VAL A 223 6.19 -3.29 -11.09
CA VAL A 223 6.57 -4.70 -11.13
C VAL A 223 7.63 -4.96 -12.20
N HIS A 224 7.42 -4.50 -13.45
CA HIS A 224 8.42 -4.67 -14.52
C HIS A 224 9.75 -3.98 -14.21
N THR A 225 9.71 -2.85 -13.52
CA THR A 225 10.92 -2.18 -13.04
C THR A 225 11.64 -3.04 -12.00
N ASP A 226 10.92 -3.64 -11.06
CA ASP A 226 11.49 -4.51 -10.03
C ASP A 226 12.06 -5.82 -10.61
N LEU A 227 11.38 -6.42 -11.59
CA LEU A 227 11.87 -7.60 -12.32
C LEU A 227 13.20 -7.30 -13.01
N ARG A 228 13.29 -6.17 -13.72
CA ARG A 228 14.53 -5.74 -14.37
C ARG A 228 15.66 -5.47 -13.37
N GLN A 229 15.35 -4.87 -12.22
CA GLN A 229 16.35 -4.63 -11.17
C GLN A 229 16.94 -5.91 -10.58
N LEU A 230 16.16 -7.00 -10.55
CA LEU A 230 16.58 -8.29 -10.02
C LEU A 230 16.96 -9.30 -11.12
N CYS A 231 16.97 -8.87 -12.39
CA CYS A 231 17.19 -9.74 -13.55
C CYS A 231 16.30 -11.00 -13.56
N LEU A 232 15.03 -10.83 -13.20
CA LEU A 232 14.05 -11.92 -13.11
C LEU A 232 13.14 -11.97 -14.35
N THR A 233 12.73 -13.18 -14.73
CA THR A 233 11.69 -13.41 -15.74
C THR A 233 10.36 -13.77 -15.07
N PRO A 234 9.21 -13.38 -15.64
CA PRO A 234 7.90 -13.76 -15.10
C PRO A 234 7.70 -15.28 -14.96
N ASP A 235 8.27 -16.08 -15.86
CA ASP A 235 8.12 -17.55 -15.88
C ASP A 235 8.69 -18.23 -14.63
N GLN A 236 9.73 -17.64 -14.03
CA GLN A 236 10.30 -18.11 -12.76
C GLN A 236 9.26 -18.08 -11.62
N ALA A 237 8.17 -17.32 -11.76
CA ALA A 237 7.10 -17.29 -10.78
C ALA A 237 6.26 -18.58 -10.74
N HIS A 238 6.34 -19.47 -11.74
CA HIS A 238 5.60 -20.73 -11.71
C HIS A 238 6.11 -21.68 -10.63
N ASP A 239 7.43 -21.72 -10.40
CA ASP A 239 8.00 -22.38 -9.24
C ASP A 239 7.89 -21.47 -8.01
N ARG A 240 7.00 -21.85 -7.08
CA ARG A 240 6.75 -21.10 -5.85
C ARG A 240 7.99 -21.00 -4.96
N CYS A 241 8.76 -22.07 -4.81
CA CYS A 241 9.91 -22.12 -3.92
C CYS A 241 11.05 -21.26 -4.48
N THR A 242 11.34 -21.42 -5.77
CA THR A 242 12.33 -20.59 -6.46
C THR A 242 11.93 -19.12 -6.41
N TRP A 243 10.67 -18.80 -6.73
CA TRP A 243 10.16 -17.42 -6.67
C TRP A 243 10.27 -16.79 -5.29
N GLU A 244 9.92 -17.54 -4.25
CA GLU A 244 10.02 -17.03 -2.87
C GLU A 244 11.46 -16.71 -2.49
N ASN A 245 12.41 -17.58 -2.86
CA ASN A 245 13.82 -17.40 -2.51
C ASN A 245 14.45 -16.23 -3.26
N ILE A 246 14.24 -16.13 -4.57
CA ILE A 246 14.89 -15.08 -5.40
C ILE A 246 14.31 -13.68 -5.16
N THR A 247 13.05 -13.58 -4.72
CA THR A 247 12.41 -12.27 -4.43
C THR A 247 12.62 -11.80 -2.99
N ARG A 248 13.18 -12.66 -2.11
CA ARG A 248 13.34 -12.39 -0.69
C ARG A 248 14.43 -11.34 -0.44
N ALA A 249 14.07 -10.24 0.21
CA ALA A 249 15.03 -9.26 0.70
C ALA A 249 15.42 -9.60 2.14
N ALA A 250 16.30 -10.58 2.34
CA ALA A 250 16.67 -11.08 3.67
C ALA A 250 17.26 -9.96 4.55
N ASP A 251 16.90 -9.93 5.85
CA ASP A 251 17.59 -9.07 6.81
C ASP A 251 19.03 -9.60 7.00
N PRO A 252 20.06 -8.73 7.04
CA PRO A 252 21.43 -9.15 7.31
C PRO A 252 21.55 -9.88 8.65
N ALA A 253 22.46 -10.87 8.71
CA ALA A 253 22.79 -11.64 9.91
C ALA A 253 23.39 -10.78 11.03
#